data_AF-A0A7G6ZD72-F1
#
_entry.id   AF-A0A7G6ZD72-F1
#
_cell.length_a   1.000
_cell.length_b   1.000
_cell.length_c   1.000
_cell.angle_alpha   90.00
_cell.angle_beta   90.00
_cell.angle_gamma   90.00
#
_symmetry.space_group_name_H-M   'P 1'
#
loop_
_entity.id
_entity.type
_entity.pdbx_description
1 polymer ?
#
loop_
_entity_poly.entity_id
_entity_poly.type
_entity_poly.pdbx_seq_one_letter_code
_entity_poly.pdbx_strand_id
1 'polypeptide(L)'
;MTTDNLLHPRIADGTFTDKPQSAPEAELTAASAEDVFVARKGYKNGHHNIHSEQTYPSIVPGERMIIHVGGAPHVNTRIGAAIRLYTEDEKDDARRVLDTIASENGKVTVLVDRINQVEAIEGTASVVGGKTVLFLKGSKTRYYPTEKLKLLGAVSGYGKQDQLAADFQSKAAVVPVTVPATFDGIPEYDDEAGPVDTIAAAYLIDGPDFGNGREPGCMFFATDVQSDSDIVNGYFWAPDDAGLLTSETGSFYMKELERKSGRLRDFAPNSLTFNQSWHLPSDRAAGYRQALGK
;
A
#
# COMPACT_ATOMS: atom_id res chain seq x y z
N MET A 1 -27.14 -52.34 7.74
CA MET A 1 -27.05 -50.95 8.22
C MET A 1 -25.77 -50.35 7.67
N THR A 2 -25.93 -49.33 6.82
CA THR A 2 -25.01 -48.20 6.50
C THR A 2 -23.56 -48.47 6.03
N THR A 3 -23.39 -48.35 4.70
CA THR A 3 -22.48 -47.48 3.90
C THR A 3 -21.42 -46.61 4.63
N ASP A 4 -20.25 -46.24 4.07
CA ASP A 4 -19.96 -45.88 2.68
C ASP A 4 -18.45 -45.89 2.29
N ASN A 5 -18.25 -45.97 0.97
CA ASN A 5 -16.98 -45.99 0.21
C ASN A 5 -16.20 -44.66 0.22
N LEU A 6 -14.88 -44.72 -0.02
CA LEU A 6 -14.19 -43.84 -0.97
C LEU A 6 -12.93 -44.52 -1.52
N LEU A 7 -13.05 -44.97 -2.77
CA LEU A 7 -12.01 -45.56 -3.61
C LEU A 7 -11.09 -44.46 -4.16
N HIS A 8 -9.78 -44.66 -4.07
CA HIS A 8 -8.84 -44.06 -5.01
C HIS A 8 -8.97 -44.71 -6.39
N PRO A 9 -8.72 -43.96 -7.47
CA PRO A 9 -8.01 -44.54 -8.59
C PRO A 9 -6.87 -43.67 -9.11
N ARG A 10 -5.72 -44.31 -9.36
CA ARG A 10 -4.69 -43.85 -10.30
C ARG A 10 -5.19 -44.06 -11.73
N ILE A 11 -4.79 -43.18 -12.65
CA ILE A 11 -4.80 -43.37 -14.12
C ILE A 11 -3.44 -42.76 -14.57
N ALA A 12 -2.40 -43.50 -14.95
CA ALA A 12 -2.18 -44.30 -16.17
C ALA A 12 -2.36 -43.44 -17.44
N ASP A 13 -1.24 -43.09 -18.08
CA ASP A 13 -1.07 -42.77 -19.52
C ASP A 13 -0.40 -41.41 -19.75
N GLY A 14 0.92 -41.45 -19.93
CA GLY A 14 1.78 -40.29 -20.16
C GLY A 14 1.70 -39.74 -21.58
N THR A 15 0.84 -38.75 -21.80
CA THR A 15 0.91 -37.86 -22.97
C THR A 15 0.65 -36.42 -22.58
N PHE A 16 1.61 -35.53 -22.91
CA PHE A 16 1.43 -34.09 -22.93
C PHE A 16 0.62 -33.70 -24.17
N THR A 17 -0.32 -32.76 -24.02
CA THR A 17 -0.88 -31.99 -25.14
C THR A 17 -1.04 -30.52 -24.76
N ASP A 18 -0.57 -29.71 -25.70
CA ASP A 18 -0.41 -28.25 -25.79
C ASP A 18 -1.54 -27.36 -25.22
N LYS A 19 -1.13 -26.21 -24.64
CA LYS A 19 -1.91 -24.95 -24.63
C LYS A 19 -2.26 -24.58 -26.08
N PRO A 20 -3.40 -23.92 -26.41
CA PRO A 20 -3.80 -22.68 -25.71
C PRO A 20 -5.33 -22.38 -25.69
N GLN A 21 -5.78 -21.62 -24.68
CA GLN A 21 -6.76 -20.55 -24.91
C GLN A 21 -6.79 -19.61 -23.71
N SER A 22 -6.52 -18.35 -23.99
CA SER A 22 -6.76 -17.18 -23.15
C SER A 22 -8.25 -16.99 -22.87
N ALA A 23 -8.63 -16.90 -21.59
CA ALA A 23 -9.68 -16.06 -20.99
C ALA A 23 -10.00 -16.52 -19.56
N PRO A 24 -10.61 -15.70 -18.69
CA PRO A 24 -10.72 -14.24 -18.70
C PRO A 24 -9.73 -13.61 -17.70
N GLU A 25 -9.71 -12.28 -17.62
CA GLU A 25 -9.17 -11.55 -16.47
C GLU A 25 -9.67 -12.24 -15.18
N ALA A 26 -8.81 -13.00 -14.51
CA ALA A 26 -9.12 -13.50 -13.19
C ALA A 26 -9.18 -12.27 -12.29
N GLU A 27 -10.40 -11.91 -11.91
CA GLU A 27 -10.70 -10.94 -10.87
C GLU A 27 -9.68 -11.10 -9.75
N LEU A 28 -8.95 -10.01 -9.48
CA LEU A 28 -8.14 -9.79 -8.30
C LEU A 28 -8.91 -10.35 -7.10
N THR A 29 -8.56 -11.54 -6.64
CA THR A 29 -9.33 -12.21 -5.59
C THR A 29 -9.38 -11.28 -4.39
N ALA A 30 -10.62 -10.94 -4.06
CA ALA A 30 -11.09 -9.84 -3.26
C ALA A 30 -10.22 -9.52 -2.04
N ALA A 31 -9.95 -8.23 -1.86
CA ALA A 31 -9.71 -7.65 -0.55
C ALA A 31 -10.68 -8.29 0.47
N SER A 32 -10.20 -8.67 1.66
CA SER A 32 -11.12 -9.09 2.72
C SER A 32 -12.12 -7.94 2.94
N ALA A 33 -13.36 -8.24 3.35
CA ALA A 33 -14.38 -7.20 3.57
C ALA A 33 -13.92 -6.09 4.53
N GLU A 34 -12.93 -6.39 5.38
CA GLU A 34 -12.28 -5.49 6.35
C GLU A 34 -11.21 -4.57 5.72
N ASP A 35 -10.86 -4.80 4.46
CA ASP A 35 -9.74 -4.16 3.76
C ASP A 35 -10.17 -3.15 2.68
N VAL A 36 -11.41 -2.67 2.82
CA VAL A 36 -11.97 -1.61 1.97
C VAL A 36 -11.71 -0.25 2.62
N PHE A 37 -10.98 0.63 1.94
CA PHE A 37 -10.81 2.02 2.33
C PHE A 37 -12.12 2.78 2.13
N VAL A 38 -12.63 3.36 3.22
CA VAL A 38 -13.89 4.10 3.25
C VAL A 38 -13.68 5.50 3.80
N ALA A 39 -14.51 6.45 3.34
CA ALA A 39 -14.52 7.80 3.90
C ALA A 39 -15.27 7.82 5.24
N ARG A 40 -14.58 8.23 6.31
CA ARG A 40 -15.17 8.46 7.64
C ARG A 40 -15.09 9.94 7.98
N LYS A 41 -16.17 10.51 8.52
CA LYS A 41 -16.16 11.91 8.97
C LYS A 41 -15.06 12.10 10.01
N GLY A 42 -14.20 13.09 9.76
CA GLY A 42 -13.20 13.54 10.72
C GLY A 42 -13.79 14.48 11.77
N TYR A 43 -12.94 14.95 12.68
CA TYR A 43 -13.33 15.85 13.78
C TYR A 43 -13.78 17.25 13.32
N LYS A 44 -13.45 17.65 12.08
CA LYS A 44 -13.74 18.98 11.53
C LYS A 44 -14.74 18.87 10.40
N ASN A 45 -15.65 19.84 10.30
CA ASN A 45 -16.62 19.91 9.21
C ASN A 45 -15.92 19.91 7.85
N GLY A 46 -16.37 19.02 6.98
CA GLY A 46 -15.82 18.83 5.63
C GLY A 46 -14.53 18.03 5.57
N HIS A 47 -13.96 17.57 6.68
CA HIS A 47 -12.85 16.63 6.65
C HIS A 47 -13.37 15.20 6.74
N HIS A 48 -12.86 14.35 5.88
CA HIS A 48 -13.12 12.93 5.88
C HIS A 48 -11.79 12.20 5.81
N ASN A 49 -11.53 11.31 6.75
CA ASN A 49 -10.35 10.46 6.63
C ASN A 49 -10.70 9.24 5.78
N ILE A 50 -9.75 8.79 4.96
CA ILE A 50 -9.88 7.59 4.13
C ILE A 50 -9.09 6.47 4.81
N HIS A 51 -9.79 5.47 5.37
CA HIS A 51 -9.18 4.37 6.12
C HIS A 51 -9.92 3.05 5.87
N SER A 52 -9.22 1.92 5.91
CA SER A 52 -9.86 0.59 6.01
C SER A 52 -9.97 0.14 7.47
N GLU A 53 -10.91 -0.76 7.78
CA GLU A 53 -11.14 -1.24 9.16
C GLU A 53 -9.98 -2.09 9.68
N GLN A 54 -9.27 -2.78 8.78
CA GLN A 54 -8.00 -3.44 9.07
C GLN A 54 -6.88 -2.45 9.42
N THR A 55 -6.98 -1.22 8.91
CA THR A 55 -5.92 -0.20 8.96
C THR A 55 -6.13 0.79 10.12
N TYR A 56 -7.37 1.14 10.40
CA TYR A 56 -7.82 1.91 11.57
C TYR A 56 -9.17 1.35 12.02
N PRO A 57 -9.21 0.39 12.97
CA PRO A 57 -10.47 -0.15 13.44
C PRO A 57 -11.35 0.97 13.99
N SER A 58 -12.63 0.95 13.59
CA SER A 58 -13.62 1.91 14.06
C SER A 58 -13.67 1.90 15.59
N ILE A 59 -13.75 3.07 16.22
CA ILE A 59 -13.92 3.18 17.67
C ILE A 59 -15.29 2.57 18.03
N VAL A 60 -15.29 1.39 18.63
CA VAL A 60 -16.48 0.79 19.24
C VAL A 60 -16.71 1.47 20.60
N PRO A 61 -17.87 2.09 20.86
CA PRO A 61 -18.15 2.69 22.16
C PRO A 61 -18.07 1.63 23.27
N GLY A 62 -17.10 1.79 24.19
CA GLY A 62 -16.91 0.90 25.35
C GLY A 62 -15.68 0.00 25.28
N GLU A 63 -14.96 -0.07 24.15
CA GLU A 63 -13.73 -0.84 24.05
C GLU A 63 -12.48 -0.02 24.43
N ARG A 64 -11.50 -0.68 25.06
CA ARG A 64 -10.22 -0.06 25.41
C ARG A 64 -9.44 0.26 24.13
N MET A 65 -9.17 1.55 23.93
CA MET A 65 -8.34 2.03 22.84
C MET A 65 -6.89 1.55 23.02
N ILE A 66 -6.39 0.76 22.07
CA ILE A 66 -4.95 0.52 21.95
C ILE A 66 -4.38 1.66 21.11
N ILE A 67 -3.73 2.61 21.77
CA ILE A 67 -3.00 3.68 21.09
C ILE A 67 -1.63 3.12 20.73
N HIS A 68 -1.39 2.89 19.44
CA HIS A 68 -0.04 2.63 18.94
C HIS A 68 0.75 3.95 18.93
N VAL A 69 1.61 4.13 19.94
CA VAL A 69 2.55 5.26 19.97
C VAL A 69 3.54 5.08 18.82
N GLY A 70 3.45 5.94 17.79
CA GLY A 70 4.23 5.83 16.55
C GLY A 70 3.42 5.43 15.31
N GLY A 71 2.13 5.12 15.46
CA GLY A 71 1.27 4.61 14.37
C GLY A 71 1.47 3.12 14.13
N ALA A 72 0.82 2.58 13.09
CA ALA A 72 0.95 1.20 12.65
C ALA A 72 1.85 1.17 11.39
N PRO A 73 3.12 0.72 11.46
CA PRO A 73 4.05 0.80 10.33
C PRO A 73 3.54 0.09 9.07
N HIS A 74 3.10 -1.17 9.21
CA HIS A 74 2.49 -1.95 8.13
C HIS A 74 1.37 -1.18 7.40
N VAL A 75 0.50 -0.52 8.15
CA VAL A 75 -0.56 0.35 7.64
C VAL A 75 -0.02 1.55 6.88
N ASN A 76 0.89 2.30 7.50
CA ASN A 76 1.45 3.52 6.93
C ASN A 76 2.20 3.24 5.64
N THR A 77 2.97 2.15 5.60
CA THR A 77 3.74 1.76 4.42
C THR A 77 2.82 1.42 3.27
N ARG A 78 1.72 0.70 3.50
CA ARG A 78 0.74 0.40 2.46
C ARG A 78 0.03 1.63 1.94
N ILE A 79 -0.42 2.52 2.83
CA ILE A 79 -1.01 3.81 2.43
C ILE A 79 -0.01 4.62 1.59
N GLY A 80 1.24 4.71 2.04
CA GLY A 80 2.31 5.39 1.33
C GLY A 80 2.54 4.78 -0.06
N ALA A 81 2.59 3.46 -0.16
CA ALA A 81 2.77 2.76 -1.43
C ALA A 81 1.59 3.02 -2.39
N ALA A 82 0.35 3.06 -1.88
CA ALA A 82 -0.83 3.38 -2.68
C ALA A 82 -0.82 4.83 -3.18
N ILE A 83 -0.41 5.78 -2.35
CA ILE A 83 -0.23 7.19 -2.74
C ILE A 83 0.75 7.32 -3.91
N ARG A 84 1.78 6.50 -3.97
CA ARG A 84 2.78 6.53 -5.05
C ARG A 84 2.28 5.95 -6.37
N LEU A 85 1.15 5.23 -6.38
CA LEU A 85 0.49 4.81 -7.62
C LEU A 85 -0.33 5.93 -8.28
N TYR A 86 -0.40 7.11 -7.67
CA TYR A 86 -0.85 8.33 -8.34
C TYR A 86 0.30 8.92 -9.15
N THR A 87 0.12 8.98 -10.47
CA THR A 87 1.11 9.58 -11.38
C THR A 87 1.18 11.09 -11.19
N GLU A 88 2.27 11.71 -11.64
CA GLU A 88 2.35 13.18 -11.63
C GLU A 88 1.29 13.82 -12.54
N ASP A 89 0.96 13.18 -13.67
CA ASP A 89 -0.13 13.63 -14.55
C ASP A 89 -1.50 13.65 -13.84
N GLU A 90 -1.81 12.62 -13.04
CA GLU A 90 -3.06 12.58 -12.25
C GLU A 90 -3.10 13.70 -11.20
N LYS A 91 -1.96 14.00 -10.56
CA LYS A 91 -1.85 15.08 -9.57
C LYS A 91 -1.96 16.46 -10.22
N ASP A 92 -1.39 16.63 -11.40
CA ASP A 92 -1.48 17.86 -12.20
C ASP A 92 -2.89 18.06 -12.75
N ASP A 93 -3.58 16.99 -13.16
CA ASP A 93 -4.99 17.03 -13.52
C ASP A 93 -5.85 17.45 -12.35
N ALA A 94 -5.64 16.87 -11.16
CA ALA A 94 -6.33 17.28 -9.94
C ALA A 94 -6.10 18.77 -9.61
N ARG A 95 -4.87 19.26 -9.80
CA ARG A 95 -4.53 20.68 -9.64
C ARG A 95 -5.29 21.55 -10.63
N ARG A 96 -5.30 21.19 -11.91
CA ARG A 96 -5.99 21.93 -12.97
C ARG A 96 -7.50 21.99 -12.76
N VAL A 97 -8.10 20.89 -12.31
CA VAL A 97 -9.52 20.85 -11.92
C VAL A 97 -9.78 21.80 -10.75
N LEU A 98 -8.92 21.78 -9.73
CA LEU A 98 -9.06 22.68 -8.59
C LEU A 98 -8.94 24.17 -8.98
N ASP A 99 -7.96 24.51 -9.82
CA ASP A 99 -7.77 25.88 -10.30
C ASP A 99 -8.95 26.36 -11.16
N THR A 100 -9.49 25.47 -12.01
CA THR A 100 -10.70 25.74 -12.79
C THR A 100 -11.87 26.09 -11.87
N ILE A 101 -12.13 25.26 -10.85
CA ILE A 101 -13.20 25.49 -9.87
C ILE A 101 -12.95 26.77 -9.06
N ALA A 102 -11.69 27.06 -8.74
CA ALA A 102 -11.31 28.25 -7.99
C ALA A 102 -11.62 29.55 -8.73
N SER A 103 -11.49 29.55 -10.06
CA SER A 103 -11.82 30.71 -10.90
C SER A 103 -13.30 31.15 -10.78
N GLU A 104 -14.17 30.20 -10.45
CA GLU A 104 -15.62 30.42 -10.29
C GLU A 104 -16.04 30.56 -8.81
N ASN A 105 -15.09 30.54 -7.88
CA ASN A 105 -15.37 30.43 -6.43
C ASN A 105 -16.24 29.20 -6.08
N GLY A 106 -15.99 28.08 -6.75
CA GLY A 106 -16.82 26.89 -6.70
C GLY A 106 -16.55 26.00 -5.48
N LYS A 107 -17.51 25.11 -5.21
CA LYS A 107 -17.38 24.05 -4.19
C LYS A 107 -16.58 22.89 -4.77
N VAL A 108 -15.74 22.28 -3.96
CA VAL A 108 -14.89 21.16 -4.34
C VAL A 108 -14.72 20.19 -3.18
N THR A 109 -14.48 18.92 -3.51
CA THR A 109 -13.91 17.94 -2.59
C THR A 109 -12.56 17.51 -3.15
N VAL A 110 -11.49 17.60 -2.36
CA VAL A 110 -10.14 17.22 -2.77
C VAL A 110 -9.63 16.04 -1.95
N LEU A 111 -8.88 15.14 -2.58
CA LEU A 111 -8.14 14.07 -1.92
C LEU A 111 -6.70 14.54 -1.69
N VAL A 112 -6.18 14.41 -0.48
CA VAL A 112 -4.85 14.88 -0.09
C VAL A 112 -4.04 13.81 0.62
N ASP A 113 -2.75 13.74 0.28
CA ASP A 113 -1.72 13.09 1.09
C ASP A 113 -1.39 13.98 2.29
N ARG A 114 -1.53 13.39 3.49
CA ARG A 114 -1.06 13.93 4.76
C ARG A 114 -0.11 12.90 5.36
N ILE A 115 0.80 13.36 6.22
CA ILE A 115 1.78 12.48 6.87
C ILE A 115 1.04 11.29 7.52
N ASN A 116 1.30 10.08 7.02
CA ASN A 116 0.71 8.81 7.45
C ASN A 116 -0.82 8.69 7.29
N GLN A 117 -1.47 9.51 6.47
CA GLN A 117 -2.92 9.42 6.28
C GLN A 117 -3.38 10.03 4.94
N VAL A 118 -4.55 9.61 4.47
CA VAL A 118 -5.21 10.20 3.31
C VAL A 118 -6.52 10.82 3.76
N GLU A 119 -6.78 12.05 3.33
CA GLU A 119 -7.99 12.80 3.67
C GLU A 119 -8.72 13.28 2.42
N ALA A 120 -10.04 13.22 2.43
CA ALA A 120 -10.89 14.02 1.57
C ALA A 120 -11.33 15.30 2.30
N ILE A 121 -11.09 16.46 1.71
CA ILE A 121 -11.43 17.78 2.26
C ILE A 121 -12.45 18.45 1.36
N GLU A 122 -13.63 18.73 1.89
CA GLU A 122 -14.65 19.56 1.28
C GLU A 122 -14.39 21.04 1.58
N GLY A 123 -14.42 21.87 0.55
CA GLY A 123 -14.22 23.30 0.69
C GLY A 123 -14.67 24.12 -0.50
N THR A 124 -14.59 25.44 -0.38
CA THR A 124 -14.79 26.36 -1.49
C THR A 124 -13.43 26.76 -2.02
N ALA A 125 -13.13 26.40 -3.27
CA ALA A 125 -11.93 26.84 -3.95
C ALA A 125 -12.12 28.29 -4.39
N SER A 126 -11.09 29.12 -4.23
CA SER A 126 -11.15 30.55 -4.59
C SER A 126 -9.75 31.06 -4.90
N VAL A 127 -9.65 32.16 -5.63
CA VAL A 127 -8.39 32.84 -5.90
C VAL A 127 -8.25 34.05 -4.97
N VAL A 128 -7.26 34.01 -4.08
CA VAL A 128 -6.95 35.10 -3.14
C VAL A 128 -5.52 35.56 -3.38
N GLY A 129 -5.34 36.83 -3.76
CA GLY A 129 -4.01 37.38 -4.04
C GLY A 129 -3.28 36.65 -5.17
N GLY A 130 -4.02 36.19 -6.20
CA GLY A 130 -3.46 35.44 -7.32
C GLY A 130 -3.10 33.98 -7.02
N LYS A 131 -3.43 33.47 -5.83
CA LYS A 131 -3.20 32.08 -5.44
C LYS A 131 -4.49 31.33 -5.19
N THR A 132 -4.54 30.08 -5.64
CA THR A 132 -5.65 29.18 -5.35
C THR A 132 -5.62 28.75 -3.88
N VAL A 133 -6.70 29.01 -3.16
CA VAL A 133 -6.92 28.62 -1.77
C VAL A 133 -8.17 27.77 -1.64
N LEU A 134 -8.18 26.87 -0.65
CA LEU A 134 -9.34 26.06 -0.30
C LEU A 134 -9.90 26.51 1.05
N PHE A 135 -11.01 27.25 1.06
CA PHE A 135 -11.74 27.57 2.27
C PHE A 135 -12.46 26.35 2.80
N LEU A 136 -12.30 26.05 4.09
CA LEU A 136 -12.97 24.90 4.70
C LEU A 136 -14.49 25.01 4.59
N LYS A 137 -15.19 23.89 4.40
CA LYS A 137 -16.66 23.87 4.36
C LYS A 137 -17.27 24.58 5.57
N GLY A 138 -18.10 25.58 5.30
CA GLY A 138 -18.75 26.41 6.32
C GLY A 138 -17.87 27.52 6.92
N SER A 139 -16.63 27.67 6.46
CA SER A 139 -15.71 28.73 6.87
C SER A 139 -15.53 29.78 5.77
N LYS A 140 -15.42 31.05 6.18
CA LYS A 140 -15.06 32.18 5.30
C LYS A 140 -13.64 32.69 5.52
N THR A 141 -12.95 32.23 6.58
CA THR A 141 -11.66 32.80 7.03
C THR A 141 -10.58 31.74 7.18
N ARG A 142 -10.94 30.51 7.56
CA ARG A 142 -10.01 29.37 7.59
C ARG A 142 -9.91 28.76 6.20
N TYR A 143 -8.70 28.75 5.66
CA TYR A 143 -8.38 28.17 4.37
C TYR A 143 -7.03 27.45 4.40
N TYR A 144 -6.83 26.57 3.42
CA TYR A 144 -5.53 26.02 3.08
C TYR A 144 -5.00 26.67 1.80
N PRO A 145 -3.78 27.21 1.81
CA PRO A 145 -3.05 27.47 0.57
C PRO A 145 -2.87 26.14 -0.16
N THR A 146 -3.35 26.04 -1.40
CA THR A 146 -3.39 24.75 -2.09
C THR A 146 -1.99 24.26 -2.49
N GLU A 147 -1.01 25.16 -2.60
CA GLU A 147 0.40 24.84 -2.79
C GLU A 147 1.00 24.05 -1.62
N LYS A 148 0.37 24.11 -0.44
CA LYS A 148 0.75 23.32 0.74
C LYS A 148 0.00 21.99 0.85
N LEU A 149 -0.92 21.72 -0.09
CA LEU A 149 -1.65 20.46 -0.17
C LEU A 149 -0.99 19.57 -1.23
N LYS A 150 -0.61 18.38 -0.81
CA LYS A 150 -0.24 17.29 -1.72
C LYS A 150 -1.53 16.68 -2.28
N LEU A 151 -2.03 17.25 -3.37
CA LEU A 151 -3.26 16.80 -4.00
C LEU A 151 -3.04 15.46 -4.70
N LEU A 152 -4.00 14.57 -4.54
CA LEU A 152 -4.10 13.29 -5.24
C LEU A 152 -5.29 13.28 -6.21
N GLY A 153 -6.35 14.02 -5.87
CA GLY A 153 -7.58 14.09 -6.66
C GLY A 153 -8.41 15.33 -6.32
N ALA A 154 -9.25 15.78 -7.25
CA ALA A 154 -10.19 16.88 -7.04
C ALA A 154 -11.49 16.64 -7.82
N VAL A 155 -12.63 16.86 -7.18
CA VAL A 155 -13.96 16.69 -7.79
C VAL A 155 -14.85 17.88 -7.44
N SER A 156 -15.55 18.42 -8.44
CA SER A 156 -16.49 19.52 -8.23
C SER A 156 -17.66 19.13 -7.32
N GLY A 157 -18.02 20.05 -6.43
CA GLY A 157 -19.10 19.90 -5.45
C GLY A 157 -18.67 19.33 -4.10
N TYR A 158 -19.63 19.39 -3.16
CA TYR A 158 -19.55 18.69 -1.87
C TYR A 158 -20.13 17.27 -2.01
N GLY A 159 -19.84 16.42 -1.02
CA GLY A 159 -20.39 15.08 -0.91
C GLY A 159 -19.67 14.04 -1.78
N LYS A 160 -18.43 14.33 -2.22
CA LYS A 160 -17.67 13.46 -3.13
C LYS A 160 -16.60 12.62 -2.42
N GLN A 161 -16.60 12.60 -1.09
CA GLN A 161 -15.65 11.81 -0.29
C GLN A 161 -15.70 10.32 -0.61
N ASP A 162 -16.88 9.74 -0.88
CA ASP A 162 -17.01 8.31 -1.17
C ASP A 162 -16.49 7.97 -2.58
N GLN A 163 -16.67 8.90 -3.53
CA GLN A 163 -16.08 8.78 -4.87
C GLN A 163 -14.55 8.80 -4.79
N LEU A 164 -13.98 9.73 -4.02
CA LEU A 164 -12.52 9.81 -3.82
C LEU A 164 -11.97 8.65 -2.99
N ALA A 165 -12.76 8.10 -2.05
CA ALA A 165 -12.40 6.89 -1.32
C ALA A 165 -12.34 5.67 -2.25
N ALA A 166 -13.31 5.53 -3.15
CA ALA A 166 -13.33 4.45 -4.14
C ALA A 166 -12.15 4.57 -5.13
N ASP A 167 -11.81 5.79 -5.54
CA ASP A 167 -10.61 6.06 -6.34
C ASP A 167 -9.33 5.61 -5.60
N PHE A 168 -9.15 6.02 -4.34
CA PHE A 168 -8.03 5.58 -3.52
C PHE A 168 -8.00 4.06 -3.31
N GLN A 169 -9.15 3.44 -3.07
CA GLN A 169 -9.29 1.98 -2.95
C GLN A 169 -8.79 1.27 -4.21
N SER A 170 -9.07 1.81 -5.40
CA SER A 170 -8.61 1.21 -6.67
C SER A 170 -7.08 1.17 -6.75
N LYS A 171 -6.40 2.21 -6.27
CA LYS A 171 -4.93 2.25 -6.17
C LYS A 171 -4.43 1.29 -5.08
N ALA A 172 -5.04 1.34 -3.90
CA ALA A 172 -4.66 0.49 -2.77
C ALA A 172 -4.88 -1.02 -3.03
N ALA A 173 -5.80 -1.39 -3.91
CA ALA A 173 -6.05 -2.78 -4.31
C ALA A 173 -4.90 -3.43 -5.08
N VAL A 174 -4.02 -2.62 -5.69
CA VAL A 174 -2.81 -3.10 -6.38
C VAL A 174 -1.67 -3.36 -5.38
N VAL A 175 -1.69 -2.70 -4.22
CA VAL A 175 -0.64 -2.82 -3.21
C VAL A 175 -0.88 -4.07 -2.37
N PRO A 176 0.17 -4.88 -2.11
CA PRO A 176 0.06 -6.06 -1.25
C PRO A 176 -0.51 -5.72 0.12
N VAL A 177 -1.37 -6.60 0.64
CA VAL A 177 -1.88 -6.46 2.00
C VAL A 177 -0.77 -6.79 2.99
N THR A 178 -0.60 -5.93 3.98
CA THR A 178 0.46 -6.02 4.98
C THR A 178 -0.10 -6.27 6.37
N VAL A 179 0.60 -7.07 7.16
CA VAL A 179 0.36 -7.29 8.59
C VAL A 179 1.57 -6.79 9.40
N PRO A 180 1.48 -6.67 10.75
CA PRO A 180 2.64 -6.39 11.58
C PRO A 180 3.82 -7.29 11.18
N ALA A 181 5.04 -6.73 11.15
CA ALA A 181 6.21 -7.51 10.81
C ALA A 181 6.41 -8.61 11.86
N THR A 182 6.51 -9.84 11.38
CA THR A 182 6.87 -11.02 12.18
C THR A 182 7.93 -11.81 11.43
N PHE A 183 8.68 -12.65 12.15
CA PHE A 183 9.82 -13.40 11.62
C PHE A 183 9.61 -14.93 11.68
N ASP A 184 8.39 -15.35 12.04
CA ASP A 184 8.02 -16.76 12.08
C ASP A 184 8.06 -17.39 10.68
N GLY A 185 8.61 -18.60 10.61
CA GLY A 185 8.76 -19.35 9.36
C GLY A 185 9.96 -18.95 8.50
N ILE A 186 10.79 -18.01 8.95
CA ILE A 186 12.09 -17.71 8.31
C ILE A 186 13.13 -18.70 8.88
N PRO A 187 13.89 -19.41 8.01
CA PRO A 187 14.91 -20.36 8.45
C PRO A 187 16.07 -19.64 9.14
N GLU A 188 16.67 -20.29 10.14
CA GLU A 188 17.90 -19.81 10.77
C GLU A 188 19.06 -19.86 9.76
N TYR A 189 19.92 -18.86 9.80
CA TYR A 189 21.16 -18.83 9.05
C TYR A 189 22.07 -19.97 9.52
N ASP A 190 22.58 -20.74 8.56
CA ASP A 190 23.49 -21.85 8.77
C ASP A 190 24.71 -21.63 7.86
N ASP A 191 25.88 -21.39 8.47
CA ASP A 191 27.12 -21.11 7.76
C ASP A 191 27.67 -22.34 7.02
N GLU A 192 27.21 -23.54 7.36
CA GLU A 192 27.58 -24.80 6.72
C GLU A 192 26.61 -25.20 5.58
N ALA A 193 25.36 -24.72 5.62
CA ALA A 193 24.31 -25.09 4.64
C ALA A 193 24.47 -24.46 3.25
N GLY A 194 25.33 -23.46 3.11
CA GLY A 194 25.50 -22.70 1.87
C GLY A 194 24.40 -21.65 1.66
N PRO A 195 24.45 -20.88 0.55
CA PRO A 195 23.56 -19.75 0.33
C PRO A 195 22.10 -20.20 0.13
N VAL A 196 21.18 -19.62 0.90
CA VAL A 196 19.73 -19.83 0.75
C VAL A 196 19.27 -19.21 -0.57
N ASP A 197 18.67 -20.02 -1.45
CA ASP A 197 18.26 -19.63 -2.80
C ASP A 197 16.78 -19.21 -2.88
N THR A 198 15.98 -19.53 -1.86
CA THR A 198 14.55 -19.25 -1.80
C THR A 198 14.19 -18.15 -0.80
N ILE A 199 13.14 -17.39 -1.11
CA ILE A 199 12.62 -16.34 -0.23
C ILE A 199 11.60 -16.92 0.75
N ALA A 200 11.85 -16.79 2.06
CA ALA A 200 10.98 -17.28 3.12
C ALA A 200 9.85 -16.30 3.47
N ALA A 201 10.11 -14.99 3.38
CA ALA A 201 9.13 -13.94 3.66
C ALA A 201 9.40 -12.69 2.84
N ALA A 202 8.39 -11.84 2.71
CA ALA A 202 8.54 -10.53 2.08
C ALA A 202 7.92 -9.44 2.96
N TYR A 203 8.52 -8.26 2.92
CA TYR A 203 8.10 -7.08 3.67
C TYR A 203 7.93 -5.90 2.73
N LEU A 204 6.85 -5.14 2.88
CA LEU A 204 6.69 -3.84 2.25
C LEU A 204 7.38 -2.84 3.16
N ILE A 205 8.33 -2.09 2.62
CA ILE A 205 9.22 -1.20 3.37
C ILE A 205 8.86 0.25 3.07
N ASP A 206 8.74 1.05 4.14
CA ASP A 206 8.90 2.50 4.05
C ASP A 206 10.42 2.72 4.04
N GLY A 207 10.95 3.13 2.87
CA GLY A 207 12.37 3.01 2.50
C GLY A 207 13.39 3.39 3.58
N PRO A 208 14.65 2.91 3.50
CA PRO A 208 15.70 3.42 4.37
C PRO A 208 15.86 4.94 4.16
N ASP A 209 16.02 5.71 5.25
CA ASP A 209 16.03 7.18 5.25
C ASP A 209 17.31 7.76 4.60
N PHE A 210 17.64 7.38 3.38
CA PHE A 210 18.77 7.91 2.62
C PHE A 210 18.38 9.24 1.94
N GLY A 211 18.07 10.27 2.73
CA GLY A 211 17.77 11.62 2.24
C GLY A 211 16.64 12.33 2.97
N ASN A 212 16.03 13.33 2.30
CA ASN A 212 14.88 14.10 2.81
C ASN A 212 13.53 13.48 2.40
N GLY A 213 13.54 12.30 1.79
CA GLY A 213 12.36 11.59 1.27
C GLY A 213 11.95 10.41 2.15
N ARG A 214 10.66 10.08 2.10
CA ARG A 214 10.18 8.72 2.36
C ARG A 214 9.79 8.15 1.00
N GLU A 215 10.43 7.09 0.56
CA GLU A 215 10.08 6.33 -0.63
C GLU A 215 9.31 5.06 -0.20
N PRO A 216 8.01 5.20 0.15
CA PRO A 216 7.20 4.05 0.51
C PRO A 216 7.01 3.17 -0.72
N GLY A 217 6.88 1.87 -0.51
CA GLY A 217 6.53 0.92 -1.56
C GLY A 217 7.70 0.11 -2.14
N CYS A 218 8.86 0.16 -1.50
CA CYS A 218 9.93 -0.80 -1.74
C CYS A 218 9.60 -2.14 -1.05
N MET A 219 10.27 -3.22 -1.44
CA MET A 219 10.09 -4.53 -0.81
C MET A 219 11.41 -5.09 -0.30
N PHE A 220 11.39 -5.82 0.81
CA PHE A 220 12.51 -6.61 1.29
C PHE A 220 12.12 -8.08 1.29
N PHE A 221 12.86 -8.90 0.55
CA PHE A 221 12.67 -10.33 0.41
C PHE A 221 13.65 -11.05 1.32
N ALA A 222 13.15 -11.61 2.42
CA ALA A 222 13.95 -12.27 3.44
C ALA A 222 14.24 -13.73 3.06
N THR A 223 15.51 -14.12 3.16
CA THR A 223 15.97 -15.51 2.95
C THR A 223 16.02 -16.26 4.27
N ASP A 224 16.75 -15.70 5.24
CA ASP A 224 17.09 -16.35 6.50
C ASP A 224 17.30 -15.31 7.63
N VAL A 225 17.48 -15.82 8.85
CA VAL A 225 17.62 -15.01 10.06
C VAL A 225 18.83 -15.43 10.87
N GLN A 226 19.61 -14.45 11.33
CA GLN A 226 20.65 -14.62 12.35
C GLN A 226 20.05 -14.20 13.70
N SER A 227 19.47 -15.16 14.42
CA SER A 227 18.70 -14.90 15.64
C SER A 227 19.56 -14.40 16.80
N ASP A 228 20.86 -14.70 16.81
CA ASP A 228 21.81 -14.21 17.82
C ASP A 228 22.07 -12.70 17.72
N SER A 229 21.88 -12.15 16.52
CA SER A 229 22.19 -10.77 16.16
C SER A 229 20.93 -9.95 15.82
N ASP A 230 19.74 -10.58 15.87
CA ASP A 230 18.45 -10.02 15.44
C ASP A 230 18.51 -9.46 14.00
N ILE A 231 19.18 -10.16 13.09
CA ILE A 231 19.37 -9.74 11.70
C ILE A 231 18.59 -10.65 10.75
N VAL A 232 17.86 -10.05 9.82
CA VAL A 232 17.19 -10.75 8.71
C VAL A 232 17.97 -10.47 7.43
N ASN A 233 18.48 -11.51 6.78
CA ASN A 233 19.20 -11.42 5.51
C ASN A 233 18.23 -11.47 4.34
N GLY A 234 18.61 -10.85 3.22
CA GLY A 234 17.79 -10.89 2.03
C GLY A 234 18.17 -9.91 0.94
N TYR A 235 17.14 -9.48 0.22
CA TYR A 235 17.26 -8.58 -0.92
C TYR A 235 16.26 -7.45 -0.84
N PHE A 236 16.75 -6.23 -0.99
CA PHE A 236 15.95 -5.03 -1.10
C PHE A 236 15.65 -4.72 -2.57
N TRP A 237 14.37 -4.65 -2.91
CA TRP A 237 13.88 -4.23 -4.22
C TRP A 237 13.32 -2.81 -4.15
N ALA A 238 13.78 -1.98 -5.07
CA ALA A 238 13.29 -0.63 -5.32
C ALA A 238 12.78 -0.51 -6.77
N PRO A 239 11.56 0.00 -6.99
CA PRO A 239 11.08 0.34 -8.33
C PRO A 239 11.84 1.55 -8.92
N ASP A 240 11.80 1.74 -10.25
CA ASP A 240 12.52 2.85 -10.92
C ASP A 240 12.05 4.23 -10.42
N ASP A 241 10.80 4.33 -9.99
CA ASP A 241 10.21 5.56 -9.46
C ASP A 241 10.55 5.82 -7.98
N ALA A 242 11.36 4.96 -7.34
CA ALA A 242 11.88 5.15 -5.98
C ALA A 242 13.04 6.15 -5.89
N GLY A 243 13.28 6.94 -6.95
CA GLY A 243 14.21 8.06 -6.92
C GLY A 243 15.67 7.61 -6.91
N LEU A 244 16.37 7.80 -5.79
CA LEU A 244 17.81 7.49 -5.66
C LEU A 244 18.08 6.09 -5.11
N LEU A 245 17.03 5.35 -4.74
CA LEU A 245 17.18 3.99 -4.22
C LEU A 245 17.41 3.01 -5.37
N THR A 246 18.40 2.15 -5.21
CA THR A 246 18.68 1.03 -6.12
C THR A 246 18.47 -0.27 -5.39
N SER A 247 18.00 -1.28 -6.11
CA SER A 247 17.85 -2.61 -5.53
C SER A 247 19.21 -3.22 -5.18
N GLU A 248 19.32 -3.87 -4.02
CA GLU A 248 20.59 -4.39 -3.51
C GLU A 248 20.40 -5.58 -2.55
N THR A 249 21.44 -6.43 -2.47
CA THR A 249 21.54 -7.43 -1.41
C THR A 249 21.83 -6.77 -0.08
N GLY A 250 21.22 -7.23 1.01
CA GLY A 250 21.54 -6.68 2.31
C GLY A 250 20.82 -7.38 3.44
N SER A 251 20.90 -6.77 4.61
CA SER A 251 20.27 -7.29 5.81
C SER A 251 19.64 -6.13 6.58
N PHE A 252 18.56 -6.43 7.30
CA PHE A 252 17.93 -5.49 8.21
C PHE A 252 17.93 -6.04 9.62
N TYR A 253 18.06 -5.16 10.61
CA TYR A 253 17.72 -5.53 11.98
C TYR A 253 16.21 -5.78 12.06
N MET A 254 15.81 -6.83 12.77
CA MET A 254 14.39 -7.16 13.03
C MET A 254 13.62 -5.94 13.53
N LYS A 255 14.18 -5.22 14.50
CA LYS A 255 13.58 -4.01 15.08
C LYS A 255 13.35 -2.90 14.05
N GLU A 256 14.16 -2.81 13.00
CA GLU A 256 13.95 -1.85 11.92
C GLU A 256 12.80 -2.28 11.02
N LEU A 257 12.71 -3.57 10.69
CA LEU A 257 11.56 -4.11 9.96
C LEU A 257 10.26 -3.91 10.76
N GLU A 258 10.25 -4.16 12.06
CA GLU A 258 9.09 -3.90 12.92
C GLU A 258 8.67 -2.42 12.91
N ARG A 259 9.64 -1.51 12.88
CA ARG A 259 9.41 -0.06 12.94
C ARG A 259 8.99 0.55 11.60
N LYS A 260 9.44 0.00 10.48
CA LYS A 260 9.35 0.62 9.15
C LYS A 260 8.56 -0.19 8.12
N SER A 261 8.15 -1.40 8.46
CA SER A 261 7.61 -2.33 7.47
C SER A 261 6.26 -2.92 7.85
N GLY A 262 5.66 -3.62 6.88
CA GLY A 262 4.68 -4.65 7.14
C GLY A 262 5.00 -5.91 6.36
N ARG A 263 4.85 -7.07 7.00
CA ARG A 263 5.02 -8.37 6.32
C ARG A 263 3.88 -8.54 5.32
N LEU A 264 4.18 -8.99 4.11
CA LEU A 264 3.17 -9.30 3.10
C LEU A 264 2.36 -10.51 3.58
N ARG A 265 1.06 -10.30 3.81
CA ARG A 265 0.17 -11.32 4.38
C ARG A 265 0.05 -12.56 3.49
N ASP A 266 -0.09 -12.30 2.19
CA ASP A 266 -0.45 -13.31 1.20
C ASP A 266 0.77 -13.79 0.40
N PHE A 267 1.99 -13.53 0.89
CA PHE A 267 3.22 -14.02 0.27
C PHE A 267 3.39 -15.51 0.56
N ALA A 268 3.53 -16.32 -0.49
CA ALA A 268 3.78 -17.75 -0.35
C ALA A 268 5.29 -17.99 -0.17
N PRO A 269 5.74 -18.58 0.96
CA PRO A 269 7.15 -18.92 1.13
C PRO A 269 7.67 -19.79 -0.01
N ASN A 270 8.89 -19.51 -0.46
CA ASN A 270 9.58 -20.16 -1.57
C ASN A 270 8.90 -19.99 -2.95
N SER A 271 7.93 -19.08 -3.09
CA SER A 271 7.33 -18.77 -4.39
C SER A 271 8.26 -17.96 -5.31
N LEU A 272 9.31 -17.36 -4.74
CA LEU A 272 10.36 -16.66 -5.45
C LEU A 272 11.72 -17.18 -5.00
N THR A 273 12.61 -17.30 -5.96
CA THR A 273 14.05 -17.43 -5.73
C THR A 273 14.68 -16.06 -5.59
N PHE A 274 15.85 -16.02 -4.96
CA PHE A 274 16.67 -14.82 -4.85
C PHE A 274 16.96 -14.16 -6.21
N ASN A 275 17.26 -14.96 -7.23
CA ASN A 275 17.49 -14.47 -8.59
C ASN A 275 16.22 -13.86 -9.21
N GLN A 276 15.05 -14.44 -8.95
CA GLN A 276 13.78 -13.88 -9.45
C GLN A 276 13.45 -12.55 -8.76
N SER A 277 13.76 -12.39 -7.47
CA SER A 277 13.58 -11.09 -6.81
C SER A 277 14.46 -10.00 -7.44
N TRP A 278 15.63 -10.35 -7.97
CA TRP A 278 16.51 -9.41 -8.69
C TRP A 278 15.90 -8.86 -9.98
N HIS A 279 14.98 -9.62 -10.57
CA HIS A 279 14.40 -9.34 -11.88
C HIS A 279 12.91 -9.02 -11.79
N LEU A 280 12.48 -8.47 -10.66
CA LEU A 280 11.15 -7.89 -10.58
C LEU A 280 11.02 -6.69 -11.54
N PRO A 281 9.83 -6.50 -12.13
CA PRO A 281 9.53 -5.37 -12.99
C PRO A 281 9.88 -4.06 -12.30
N SER A 282 10.40 -3.10 -13.06
CA SER A 282 10.70 -1.79 -12.51
C SER A 282 9.46 -0.91 -12.31
N ASP A 283 8.35 -1.24 -13.01
CA ASP A 283 7.03 -0.71 -12.70
C ASP A 283 6.55 -1.25 -11.35
N ARG A 284 6.21 -0.32 -10.44
CA ARG A 284 5.82 -0.62 -9.07
C ARG A 284 4.64 -1.58 -8.96
N ALA A 285 3.59 -1.33 -9.76
CA ALA A 285 2.38 -2.15 -9.74
C ALA A 285 2.66 -3.57 -10.25
N ALA A 286 3.42 -3.71 -11.34
CA ALA A 286 3.84 -4.99 -11.87
C ALA A 286 4.78 -5.73 -10.90
N GLY A 287 5.70 -5.02 -10.25
CA GLY A 287 6.57 -5.57 -9.20
C GLY A 287 5.80 -6.21 -8.06
N TYR A 288 4.76 -5.53 -7.55
CA TYR A 288 3.87 -6.09 -6.52
C TYR A 288 3.12 -7.34 -6.97
N ARG A 289 2.58 -7.34 -8.19
CA ARG A 289 1.86 -8.50 -8.73
C ARG A 289 2.78 -9.70 -8.84
N GLN A 290 3.94 -9.52 -9.48
CA GLN A 290 4.91 -10.59 -9.65
C GLN A 290 5.43 -11.11 -8.29
N ALA A 291 5.64 -10.23 -7.31
CA ALA A 291 6.05 -10.63 -5.97
C ALA A 291 5.05 -11.53 -5.26
N LEU A 292 3.76 -11.39 -5.58
CA LEU A 292 2.67 -12.23 -5.07
C LEU A 292 2.34 -13.41 -6.00
N GLY A 293 3.15 -13.66 -7.04
CA GLY A 293 2.90 -14.72 -8.02
C GLY A 293 1.71 -14.47 -8.94
N LYS A 294 1.39 -13.20 -9.20
CA LYS A 294 0.24 -12.74 -10.01
C LYS A 294 0.68 -12.08 -11.30
#